data_AF-A0A414AST9-F1
#
_entry.id   AF-A0A414AST9-F1
#
_cell.length_a   1.000
_cell.length_b   1.000
_cell.length_c   1.000
_cell.angle_alpha   90.00
_cell.angle_beta   90.00
_cell.angle_gamma   90.00
#
_symmetry.space_group_name_H-M   'P 1'
#
loop_
_entity.id
_entity.type
_entity.pdbx_description
1 polymer ?
#
loop_
_entity_poly.entity_id
_entity_poly.type
_entity_poly.pdbx_seq_one_letter_code
_entity_poly.pdbx_strand_id
1 'polypeptide(L)'
;MEAIQTLFNQDITALVIGIFIVMSGIIAMFNIIGKFSEIIGRPLKWVQRKNQDHELLIATSTKLNALQDKHEEDVRQSISHDKAIKEDLEILKKMFIDKEIDDQRWEILDFASAISAGRKYSKEQFDHVLSIYEKYENILEAHNLSNGQVTTSMEVINEVYKEKLKNGF
;
A
#
# COMPACT_ATOMS: atom_id res chain seq x y z
N MET A 1 -30.67 15.59 69.65
CA MET A 1 -31.86 14.79 69.26
C MET A 1 -33.16 15.59 69.30
N GLU A 2 -33.23 16.75 69.97
CA GLU A 2 -34.45 17.60 69.95
C GLU A 2 -34.54 18.54 68.73
N ALA A 3 -33.42 19.05 68.21
CA ALA A 3 -33.42 19.96 67.05
C ALA A 3 -33.83 19.30 65.71
N ILE A 4 -33.77 17.97 65.62
CA ILE A 4 -34.11 17.21 64.41
C ILE A 4 -35.64 16.99 64.33
N GLN A 5 -36.33 16.97 65.48
CA GLN A 5 -37.78 16.72 65.57
C GLN A 5 -38.61 17.94 65.17
N THR A 6 -38.12 19.16 65.40
CA THR A 6 -38.78 20.41 64.97
C THR A 6 -38.69 20.65 63.46
N LEU A 7 -37.65 20.13 62.80
CA LEU A 7 -37.48 20.21 61.33
C LEU A 7 -38.47 19.31 60.56
N PHE A 8 -38.94 18.22 61.17
CA PHE A 8 -39.86 17.27 60.53
C PHE A 8 -41.36 17.60 60.70
N ASN A 9 -41.70 18.62 61.51
CA ASN A 9 -43.06 19.12 61.68
C ASN A 9 -43.41 20.28 60.71
N GLN A 10 -42.50 20.65 59.81
CA GLN A 10 -42.83 21.55 58.70
C GLN A 10 -43.45 20.76 57.53
N ASP A 11 -44.39 21.41 56.83
CA ASP A 11 -44.96 20.91 55.58
C ASP A 11 -43.87 20.36 54.66
N ILE A 12 -43.95 19.08 54.28
CA ILE A 12 -42.95 18.40 53.43
C ILE A 12 -42.72 19.20 52.13
N THR A 13 -43.78 19.84 51.62
CA THR A 13 -43.72 20.75 50.46
C THR A 13 -42.82 21.96 50.71
N ALA A 14 -42.84 22.54 51.91
CA ALA A 14 -41.97 23.66 52.28
C ALA A 14 -40.49 23.24 52.38
N LEU A 15 -40.22 22.03 52.89
CA LEU A 15 -38.86 21.48 52.96
C LEU A 15 -38.28 21.24 51.56
N VAL A 16 -39.06 20.67 50.64
CA VAL A 16 -38.65 20.47 49.24
C VAL A 16 -38.39 21.81 48.54
N ILE A 17 -39.27 22.80 48.69
CA ILE A 17 -39.08 24.13 48.11
C ILE A 17 -37.83 24.80 48.69
N GLY A 18 -37.58 24.67 50.00
CA GLY A 18 -36.37 25.16 50.65
C GLY A 18 -35.09 24.59 50.06
N ILE A 19 -35.03 23.27 49.81
CA ILE A 19 -33.88 22.62 49.18
C ILE A 19 -33.67 23.14 47.75
N PHE A 20 -34.74 23.34 46.97
CA PHE A 20 -34.65 23.92 45.63
C PHE A 20 -34.15 25.37 45.63
N ILE A 21 -34.59 26.19 46.59
CA ILE A 21 -34.11 27.57 46.74
C ILE A 21 -32.61 27.59 47.06
N VAL A 22 -32.16 26.72 47.97
CA VAL A 22 -30.74 26.60 48.32
C VAL A 22 -29.91 26.12 47.11
N MET A 23 -30.37 25.11 46.37
CA MET A 23 -29.68 24.64 45.15
C MET A 23 -29.60 25.74 44.08
N SER A 24 -30.72 26.45 43.84
CA SER A 24 -30.75 27.56 42.90
C SER A 24 -29.83 28.70 43.33
N GLY A 25 -29.74 28.98 44.63
CA GLY A 25 -28.83 29.97 45.19
C GLY A 25 -27.36 29.60 45.00
N ILE A 26 -27.01 28.33 45.21
CA ILE A 26 -25.65 27.82 44.98
C ILE A 26 -25.27 27.96 43.49
N ILE A 27 -26.16 27.59 42.58
CA ILE A 27 -25.92 27.72 41.13
C ILE A 27 -25.75 29.20 40.73
N ALA A 28 -26.61 30.08 41.23
CA ALA A 28 -26.52 31.52 40.97
C ALA A 28 -25.22 32.11 41.50
N MET A 29 -24.77 31.68 42.68
CA MET A 29 -23.51 32.14 43.28
C MET A 29 -22.29 31.74 42.44
N PHE A 30 -22.22 30.50 41.96
CA PHE A 30 -21.16 30.08 41.03
C PHE A 30 -21.16 30.90 39.72
N ASN A 31 -22.35 31.21 39.20
CA ASN A 31 -22.50 31.99 37.96
C ASN A 31 -22.06 33.46 38.14
N ILE A 32 -22.44 34.08 39.26
CA ILE A 32 -22.02 35.45 39.62
C ILE A 32 -20.50 35.51 39.81
N ILE A 33 -19.91 34.57 40.54
CA ILE A 33 -18.45 34.49 40.76
C ILE A 33 -17.71 34.30 39.43
N GLY A 34 -18.26 33.49 38.52
CA GLY A 34 -17.74 33.33 37.16
C GLY A 34 -17.71 34.64 36.37
N LYS A 35 -18.82 35.37 36.31
CA LYS A 35 -18.91 36.67 35.59
C LYS A 35 -18.10 37.79 36.24
N PHE A 36 -18.04 37.81 37.57
CA PHE A 36 -17.25 38.81 38.31
C PHE A 36 -15.75 38.64 38.05
N SER A 37 -15.30 37.40 37.83
CA SER A 37 -13.92 37.08 37.50
C SER A 37 -13.49 37.58 36.12
N GLU A 38 -14.40 37.65 35.15
CA GLU A 38 -14.13 38.24 33.83
C GLU A 38 -13.92 39.76 33.92
N ILE A 39 -14.68 40.45 34.78
CA ILE A 39 -14.59 41.90 35.00
C ILE A 39 -13.28 42.31 35.69
N ILE A 40 -12.77 41.48 36.61
CA ILE A 40 -11.54 41.76 37.38
C ILE A 40 -10.25 41.44 36.58
N GLY A 41 -10.36 40.84 35.39
CA GLY A 41 -9.21 40.58 34.52
C GLY A 41 -8.28 39.46 35.00
N ARG A 42 -8.66 38.73 36.07
CA ARG A 42 -8.02 37.46 36.49
C ARG A 42 -9.07 36.35 36.45
N PRO A 43 -9.22 35.65 35.32
CA PRO A 43 -10.21 34.59 35.21
C PRO A 43 -9.85 33.44 36.17
N LEU A 44 -10.84 32.96 36.94
CA LEU A 44 -10.69 31.85 37.88
C LEU A 44 -10.15 30.61 37.15
N LYS A 45 -9.24 29.86 37.81
CA LYS A 45 -8.51 28.72 37.21
C LYS A 45 -9.43 27.68 36.53
N TRP A 46 -10.65 27.48 37.03
CA TRP A 46 -11.62 26.54 36.43
C TRP A 46 -12.24 27.04 35.12
N VAL A 47 -12.44 28.36 34.95
CA VAL A 47 -12.96 28.95 33.70
C VAL A 47 -11.86 28.92 32.63
N GLN A 48 -10.63 29.28 33.01
CA GLN A 48 -9.46 29.21 32.11
C GLN A 48 -9.24 27.78 31.60
N ARG A 49 -9.29 26.78 32.50
CA ARG A 49 -9.16 25.36 32.13
C ARG A 49 -10.23 24.93 31.13
N LYS A 50 -11.50 25.29 31.36
CA LYS A 50 -12.60 24.96 30.43
C LYS A 50 -12.39 25.58 29.04
N ASN A 51 -11.94 26.83 28.96
CA ASN A 51 -11.69 27.50 27.67
C ASN A 51 -10.48 26.91 26.95
N GLN A 52 -9.39 26.63 27.68
CA GLN A 52 -8.22 25.95 27.13
C GLN A 52 -8.56 24.56 26.61
N ASP A 53 -9.38 23.80 27.35
CA ASP A 53 -9.84 22.49 26.92
C ASP A 53 -10.67 22.60 25.62
N HIS A 54 -11.53 23.62 25.48
CA HIS A 54 -12.29 23.84 24.23
C HIS A 54 -11.37 24.22 23.07
N GLU A 55 -10.41 25.11 23.26
CA GLU A 55 -9.43 25.48 22.23
C GLU A 55 -8.58 24.29 21.81
N LEU A 56 -8.12 23.48 22.77
CA LEU A 56 -7.37 22.25 22.51
C LEU A 56 -8.23 21.23 21.78
N LEU A 57 -9.50 21.07 22.12
CA LEU A 57 -10.43 20.18 21.42
C LEU A 57 -10.68 20.64 19.98
N ILE A 58 -10.91 21.94 19.75
CA ILE A 58 -11.07 22.49 18.41
C ILE A 58 -9.79 22.30 17.60
N ALA A 59 -8.62 22.65 18.17
CA ALA A 59 -7.33 22.46 17.51
C ALA A 59 -7.00 20.99 17.24
N THR A 60 -7.47 20.08 18.11
CA THR A 60 -7.29 18.63 17.91
C THR A 60 -8.23 18.12 16.83
N SER A 61 -9.50 18.55 16.83
CA SER A 61 -10.46 18.21 15.78
C SER A 61 -10.04 18.72 14.41
N THR A 62 -9.52 19.95 14.31
CA THR A 62 -9.01 20.48 13.03
C THR A 62 -7.75 19.76 12.57
N LYS A 63 -6.82 19.43 13.47
CA LYS A 63 -5.65 18.59 13.15
C LYS A 63 -6.04 17.17 12.72
N LEU A 64 -7.05 16.58 13.36
CA LEU A 64 -7.57 15.26 12.99
C LEU A 64 -8.22 15.30 11.60
N ASN A 65 -9.02 16.32 11.30
CA ASN A 65 -9.60 16.51 9.96
C ASN A 65 -8.49 16.69 8.91
N ALA A 66 -7.51 17.54 9.17
CA ALA A 66 -6.39 17.74 8.24
C ALA A 66 -5.55 16.46 8.04
N LEU A 67 -5.40 15.63 9.08
CA LEU A 67 -4.72 14.33 8.98
C LEU A 67 -5.57 13.32 8.20
N GLN A 68 -6.90 13.34 8.37
CA GLN A 68 -7.82 12.51 7.60
C GLN A 68 -7.77 12.88 6.12
N ASP A 69 -7.84 14.17 5.79
CA ASP A 69 -7.73 14.66 4.41
C ASP A 69 -6.40 14.25 3.78
N LYS A 70 -5.29 14.41 4.53
CA LYS A 70 -3.97 13.95 4.09
C LYS A 70 -3.91 12.43 3.92
N HIS A 71 -4.53 11.68 4.82
CA HIS A 71 -4.56 10.22 4.71
C HIS A 71 -5.33 9.76 3.47
N GLU A 72 -6.45 10.42 3.15
CA GLU A 72 -7.21 10.15 1.92
C GLU A 72 -6.36 10.47 0.67
N GLU A 73 -5.59 11.56 0.70
CA GLU A 73 -4.65 11.92 -0.37
C GLU A 73 -3.51 10.90 -0.50
N ASP A 74 -2.87 10.53 0.61
CA ASP A 74 -1.78 9.55 0.66
C ASP A 74 -2.26 8.18 0.15
N VAL A 75 -3.48 7.76 0.52
CA VAL A 75 -4.10 6.51 0.03
C VAL A 75 -4.38 6.60 -1.47
N ARG A 76 -4.94 7.72 -1.95
CA ARG A 76 -5.19 7.93 -3.38
C ARG A 76 -3.88 7.90 -4.17
N GLN A 77 -2.83 8.55 -3.68
CA GLN A 77 -1.51 8.54 -4.31
C GLN A 77 -0.90 7.15 -4.30
N SER A 78 -1.01 6.41 -3.19
CA SER A 78 -0.53 5.02 -3.09
C SER A 78 -1.21 4.13 -4.13
N ILE A 79 -2.53 4.21 -4.27
CA ILE A 79 -3.28 3.44 -5.29
C ILE A 79 -2.79 3.78 -6.70
N SER A 80 -2.51 5.06 -6.98
CA SER A 80 -1.98 5.50 -8.27
C SER A 80 -0.57 4.96 -8.52
N HIS A 81 0.31 4.99 -7.51
CA HIS A 81 1.66 4.46 -7.61
C HIS A 81 1.67 2.95 -7.79
N ASP A 82 0.85 2.22 -7.04
CA ASP A 82 0.75 0.76 -7.15
C ASP A 82 0.30 0.34 -8.56
N LYS A 83 -0.63 1.10 -9.15
CA LYS A 83 -1.06 0.89 -10.54
C LYS A 83 0.10 1.12 -11.52
N ALA A 84 0.82 2.24 -11.39
CA ALA A 84 1.96 2.55 -12.26
C ALA A 84 3.08 1.50 -12.13
N ILE A 85 3.42 1.10 -10.91
CA ILE A 85 4.41 0.05 -10.63
C ILE A 85 4.00 -1.27 -11.29
N LYS A 86 2.71 -1.63 -11.22
CA LYS A 86 2.20 -2.84 -11.86
C LYS A 86 2.33 -2.76 -13.39
N GLU A 87 2.01 -1.62 -13.99
CA GLU A 87 2.15 -1.40 -15.44
C GLU A 87 3.62 -1.51 -15.87
N ASP A 88 4.54 -0.86 -15.14
CA ASP A 88 5.97 -0.93 -15.39
C ASP A 88 6.52 -2.35 -15.24
N LEU A 89 6.02 -3.11 -14.26
CA LEU A 89 6.42 -4.50 -14.06
C LEU A 89 6.00 -5.40 -15.23
N GLU A 90 4.79 -5.21 -15.76
CA GLU A 90 4.32 -5.95 -16.94
C GLU A 90 5.13 -5.59 -18.19
N ILE A 91 5.51 -4.32 -18.35
CA ILE A 91 6.40 -3.88 -19.44
C ILE A 91 7.77 -4.56 -19.30
N LEU A 92 8.37 -4.52 -18.10
CA LEU A 92 9.66 -5.13 -17.83
C LEU A 92 9.64 -6.64 -18.09
N LYS A 93 8.58 -7.32 -17.65
CA LYS A 93 8.38 -8.75 -17.90
C LYS A 93 8.34 -9.06 -19.39
N LYS A 94 7.61 -8.27 -20.18
CA LYS A 94 7.56 -8.41 -21.63
C LYS A 94 8.95 -8.22 -22.26
N MET A 95 9.66 -7.16 -21.88
CA MET A 95 11.02 -6.91 -22.39
C MET A 95 11.99 -8.04 -22.05
N PHE A 96 11.85 -8.65 -20.87
CA PHE A 96 12.67 -9.78 -20.47
C PHE A 96 12.41 -11.02 -21.34
N ILE A 97 11.14 -11.33 -21.61
CA ILE A 97 10.76 -12.44 -22.50
C ILE A 97 11.27 -12.18 -23.92
N ASP A 98 11.05 -10.97 -24.44
CA ASP A 98 11.51 -10.58 -25.79
C ASP A 98 13.04 -10.73 -25.91
N LYS A 99 13.79 -10.29 -24.88
CA LYS A 99 15.24 -10.44 -24.82
C LYS A 99 15.68 -11.91 -24.78
N GLU A 100 15.04 -12.74 -23.95
CA GLU A 100 15.38 -14.17 -23.85
C GLU A 100 15.16 -14.88 -25.20
N ILE A 101 14.06 -14.56 -25.90
CA ILE A 101 13.80 -15.07 -27.24
C ILE A 101 14.91 -14.65 -28.22
N ASP A 102 15.33 -13.39 -28.20
CA ASP A 102 16.36 -12.88 -29.10
C ASP A 102 17.75 -13.47 -28.80
N ASP A 103 18.10 -13.64 -27.53
CA ASP A 103 19.36 -14.28 -27.12
C ASP A 103 19.41 -15.75 -27.59
N GLN A 104 18.33 -16.51 -27.38
CA GLN A 104 18.22 -17.91 -27.83
C GLN A 104 18.27 -18.01 -29.37
N ARG A 105 17.60 -17.11 -30.09
CA ARG A 105 17.68 -17.04 -31.56
C ARG A 105 19.09 -16.80 -32.02
N TRP A 106 19.76 -15.83 -31.43
CA TRP A 106 21.13 -15.48 -31.78
C TRP A 106 22.06 -16.68 -31.61
N GLU A 107 21.92 -17.42 -30.52
CA GLU A 107 22.76 -18.59 -30.27
C GLU A 107 22.53 -19.72 -31.29
N ILE A 108 21.28 -20.00 -31.66
CA ILE A 108 20.96 -21.00 -32.70
C ILE A 108 21.51 -20.56 -34.07
N LEU A 109 21.35 -19.28 -34.42
CA LEU A 109 21.82 -18.72 -35.69
C LEU A 109 23.35 -18.72 -35.78
N ASP A 110 24.05 -18.33 -34.71
CA ASP A 110 25.51 -18.34 -34.64
C ASP A 110 26.05 -19.77 -34.74
N PHE A 111 25.43 -20.72 -34.02
CA PHE A 111 25.85 -22.11 -34.06
C PHE A 111 25.67 -22.74 -35.45
N ALA A 112 24.53 -22.50 -36.11
CA ALA A 112 24.30 -22.96 -37.48
C ALA A 112 25.29 -22.33 -38.47
N SER A 113 25.57 -21.03 -38.32
CA SER A 113 26.55 -20.32 -39.14
C SER A 113 27.96 -20.89 -38.96
N ALA A 114 28.35 -21.18 -37.72
CA ALA A 114 29.66 -21.72 -37.39
C ALA A 114 29.84 -23.16 -37.91
N ILE A 115 28.81 -24.00 -37.82
CA ILE A 115 28.82 -25.34 -38.42
C ILE A 115 28.93 -25.24 -39.95
N SER A 116 28.17 -24.34 -40.57
CA SER A 116 28.21 -24.12 -42.02
C SER A 116 29.59 -23.62 -42.49
N ALA A 117 30.31 -22.90 -41.64
CA ALA A 117 31.69 -22.49 -41.87
C ALA A 117 32.73 -23.62 -41.65
N GLY A 118 32.29 -24.84 -41.31
CA GLY A 118 33.15 -26.00 -41.11
C GLY A 118 33.71 -26.15 -39.69
N ARG A 119 33.22 -25.38 -38.71
CA ARG A 119 33.63 -25.54 -37.31
C ARG A 119 33.12 -26.88 -36.76
N LYS A 120 33.99 -27.59 -36.06
CA LYS A 120 33.65 -28.84 -35.37
C LYS A 120 33.23 -28.54 -33.94
N TYR A 121 32.18 -29.21 -33.49
CA TYR A 121 31.61 -29.11 -32.16
C TYR A 121 31.49 -30.50 -31.54
N SER A 122 31.59 -30.58 -30.22
CA SER A 122 31.37 -31.83 -29.47
C SER A 122 29.89 -32.17 -29.36
N LYS A 123 29.58 -33.42 -29.00
CA LYS A 123 28.19 -33.86 -28.80
C LYS A 123 27.46 -32.99 -27.78
N GLU A 124 28.13 -32.62 -26.70
CA GLU A 124 27.57 -31.80 -25.62
C GLU A 124 27.17 -30.40 -26.11
N GLN A 125 27.94 -29.83 -27.04
CA GLN A 125 27.63 -28.52 -27.63
C GLN A 125 26.41 -28.58 -28.55
N PHE A 126 26.23 -29.67 -29.29
CA PHE A 126 24.99 -29.91 -30.04
C PHE A 126 23.79 -30.12 -29.11
N ASP A 127 23.95 -30.96 -28.09
CA ASP A 127 22.90 -31.24 -27.10
C ASP A 127 22.46 -29.93 -26.40
N HIS A 128 23.41 -29.02 -26.14
CA HIS A 128 23.13 -27.70 -25.59
C HIS A 128 22.23 -26.86 -26.52
N VAL A 129 22.60 -26.71 -27.79
CA VAL A 129 21.82 -25.91 -28.74
C VAL A 129 20.45 -26.51 -29.02
N LEU A 130 20.34 -27.84 -29.03
CA LEU A 130 19.05 -28.54 -29.09
C LEU A 130 18.17 -28.20 -27.88
N SER A 131 18.75 -28.17 -26.66
CA SER A 131 18.01 -27.78 -25.46
C SER A 131 17.57 -26.31 -25.47
N ILE A 132 18.36 -25.43 -26.10
CA ILE A 132 18.03 -24.02 -26.28
C ILE A 132 16.85 -23.88 -27.24
N TYR A 133 16.88 -24.61 -28.35
CA TYR A 133 15.77 -24.62 -29.30
C TYR A 133 14.46 -25.11 -28.65
N GLU A 134 14.51 -26.15 -27.82
CA GLU A 134 13.34 -26.61 -27.06
C GLU A 134 12.80 -25.52 -26.12
N LYS A 135 13.67 -24.83 -25.37
CA LYS A 135 13.28 -23.71 -24.51
C LYS A 135 12.65 -22.57 -25.31
N TYR A 136 13.23 -22.25 -26.47
CA TYR A 136 12.73 -21.24 -27.37
C TYR A 136 11.32 -21.56 -27.87
N GLU A 137 11.08 -22.78 -28.36
CA GLU A 137 9.75 -23.20 -28.82
C GLU A 137 8.73 -23.18 -27.66
N ASN A 138 9.13 -23.62 -26.47
CA ASN A 138 8.26 -23.58 -25.28
C ASN A 138 7.86 -22.15 -24.89
N ILE A 139 8.79 -21.19 -24.95
CA ILE A 139 8.51 -19.77 -24.68
C ILE A 139 7.57 -19.23 -25.76
N LEU A 140 7.81 -19.54 -27.03
CA LEU A 140 6.94 -19.09 -28.10
C LEU A 140 5.51 -19.63 -27.96
N GLU A 141 5.36 -20.91 -27.66
CA GLU A 141 4.05 -21.54 -27.45
C GLU A 141 3.32 -20.93 -26.24
N ALA A 142 4.02 -20.81 -25.10
CA ALA A 142 3.46 -20.23 -23.88
C ALA A 142 2.97 -18.79 -24.07
N HIS A 143 3.58 -18.05 -24.99
CA HIS A 143 3.25 -16.65 -25.29
C HIS A 143 2.46 -16.46 -26.60
N ASN A 144 2.04 -17.54 -27.28
CA ASN A 144 1.37 -17.52 -28.60
C ASN A 144 2.11 -16.70 -29.66
N LEU A 145 3.44 -16.80 -29.66
CA LEU A 145 4.31 -16.13 -30.62
C LEU A 145 4.70 -17.10 -31.75
N SER A 146 4.79 -16.60 -32.99
CA SER A 146 5.22 -17.42 -34.12
C SER A 146 6.73 -17.56 -34.18
N ASN A 147 7.24 -18.76 -34.46
CA ASN A 147 8.64 -18.94 -34.82
C ASN A 147 8.91 -18.31 -36.19
N GLY A 148 9.81 -17.31 -36.23
CA GLY A 148 10.04 -16.51 -37.44
C GLY A 148 11.36 -16.74 -38.16
N GLN A 149 12.39 -17.31 -37.52
CA GLN A 149 13.77 -17.16 -38.02
C GLN A 149 14.74 -18.32 -37.79
N VAL A 150 14.46 -19.29 -36.91
CA VAL A 150 15.46 -20.32 -36.55
C VAL A 150 15.20 -21.68 -37.17
N THR A 151 14.05 -21.90 -37.82
CA THR A 151 13.65 -23.21 -38.37
C THR A 151 14.70 -23.77 -39.34
N THR A 152 15.11 -23.00 -40.35
CA THR A 152 16.12 -23.43 -41.32
C THR A 152 17.48 -23.68 -40.67
N SER A 153 17.88 -22.84 -39.70
CA SER A 153 19.13 -23.04 -38.95
C SER A 153 19.08 -24.34 -38.16
N MET A 154 17.93 -24.65 -37.56
CA MET A 154 17.73 -25.89 -36.81
C MET A 154 17.69 -27.13 -37.71
N GLU A 155 17.20 -27.00 -38.95
CA GLU A 155 17.31 -28.07 -39.97
C GLU A 155 18.79 -28.40 -40.25
N VAL A 156 19.61 -27.39 -40.53
CA VAL A 156 21.06 -27.54 -40.78
C VAL A 156 21.75 -28.20 -39.58
N ILE A 157 21.48 -27.71 -38.36
CA ILE A 157 22.07 -28.27 -37.14
C ILE A 157 21.68 -29.74 -36.97
N ASN A 158 20.41 -30.08 -37.18
CA ASN A 158 19.91 -31.45 -37.04
C ASN A 158 20.51 -32.41 -38.08
N GLU A 159 20.70 -31.96 -39.31
CA GLU A 159 21.33 -32.76 -40.36
C GLU A 159 22.77 -33.12 -39.98
N VAL A 160 23.57 -32.13 -39.60
CA VAL A 160 24.97 -32.34 -39.20
C VAL A 160 25.05 -33.19 -37.93
N TYR A 161 24.17 -32.96 -36.95
CA TYR A 161 24.11 -33.77 -35.73
C TYR A 161 23.84 -35.26 -36.04
N LYS A 162 22.87 -35.54 -36.93
CA LYS A 162 22.55 -36.91 -37.35
C LYS A 162 23.69 -37.56 -38.12
N GLU A 163 24.40 -36.81 -38.95
CA GLU A 163 25.59 -37.31 -39.64
C GLU A 163 26.70 -37.69 -38.65
N LYS A 164 26.96 -36.81 -37.67
CA LYS A 164 27.94 -37.05 -36.60
C LYS A 164 27.60 -38.23 -35.70
N LEU A 165 26.33 -38.46 -35.42
CA LEU A 165 25.89 -39.66 -34.69
C LEU A 165 26.17 -40.96 -35.47
N LYS A 166 26.10 -40.93 -36.80
CA LYS A 166 26.37 -42.10 -37.66
C LYS A 166 27.87 -42.34 -37.86
N ASN A 167 28.63 -41.26 -38.04
CA ASN A 167 30.04 -41.31 -38.44
C ASN A 167 31.02 -41.15 -37.25
N GLY A 168 30.50 -40.85 -36.05
CA GLY A 168 31.29 -40.47 -34.88
C GLY A 168 31.50 -38.97 -34.78
N PHE A 169 31.52 -38.45 -33.54
CA PHE A 169 31.78 -37.04 -33.25
C PHE A 169 33.24 -36.67 -33.51
#